data_AF-A0A1V5SGT3-F1
#
_entry.id   AF-A0A1V5SGT3-F1
#
_cell.length_a   1.000
_cell.length_b   1.000
_cell.length_c   1.000
_cell.angle_alpha   90.00
_cell.angle_beta   90.00
_cell.angle_gamma   90.00
#
_symmetry.space_group_name_H-M   'P 1'
#
loop_
_entity.id
_entity.type
_entity.pdbx_description
1 polymer ?
#
loop_
_entity_poly.entity_id
_entity_poly.type
_entity_poly.pdbx_seq_one_letter_code
_entity_poly.pdbx_strand_id
1 'polypeptide(L)'
;MKKNKETLGKNARLLIDFVLDSSAHELVYNGIFRKNKGAVKSDTTKFLQDFVPAKLALGCMFWNQCCEAHGLEAKEIRNLYFLEVMKRFETPQSVDVATRFSECLYAVNARPEESPVLSVTSHLFGKLGLKCAEGEETDAVISEAFLFAMEVNEALKNAFENEFDELFYANENFHVPETEQKGSL
;
A
#
# COMPACT_ATOMS: atom_id res chain seq x y z
N MET A 1 -17.12 -8.95 19.58
CA MET A 1 -15.83 -8.23 19.50
C MET A 1 -14.62 -9.13 19.24
N LYS A 2 -14.32 -10.15 20.07
CA LYS A 2 -13.15 -11.05 19.87
C LYS A 2 -13.18 -11.82 18.54
N LYS A 3 -14.32 -12.42 18.18
CA LYS A 3 -14.53 -13.15 16.91
C LYS A 3 -14.29 -12.25 15.68
N ASN A 4 -14.79 -11.01 15.71
CA ASN A 4 -14.60 -10.03 14.63
C ASN A 4 -13.14 -9.66 14.45
N LYS A 5 -12.36 -9.53 15.53
CA LYS A 5 -10.92 -9.25 15.47
C LYS A 5 -10.13 -10.42 14.86
N GLU A 6 -10.48 -11.66 15.19
CA GLU A 6 -9.84 -12.86 14.62
C GLU A 6 -10.12 -12.97 13.11
N THR A 7 -11.37 -12.72 12.69
CA THR A 7 -11.75 -12.69 11.27
C THR A 7 -11.04 -11.56 10.51
N LEU A 8 -11.07 -10.32 11.02
CA LEU A 8 -10.36 -9.21 10.38
C LEU A 8 -8.84 -9.45 10.33
N GLY A 9 -8.27 -10.09 11.35
CA GLY A 9 -6.87 -10.50 11.33
C GLY A 9 -6.59 -11.53 10.23
N LYS A 10 -7.53 -12.44 9.94
CA LYS A 10 -7.42 -13.35 8.79
C LYS A 10 -7.50 -12.59 7.47
N ASN A 11 -8.44 -11.67 7.34
CA ASN A 11 -8.59 -10.84 6.13
C ASN A 11 -7.33 -10.01 5.87
N ALA A 12 -6.75 -9.40 6.91
CA ALA A 12 -5.49 -8.67 6.81
C ALA A 12 -4.35 -9.55 6.27
N ARG A 13 -4.23 -10.80 6.72
CA ARG A 13 -3.22 -11.74 6.18
C ARG A 13 -3.45 -12.07 4.71
N LEU A 14 -4.69 -12.32 4.32
CA LEU A 14 -5.05 -12.60 2.92
C LEU A 14 -4.73 -11.41 2.02
N LEU A 15 -5.04 -10.18 2.47
CA LEU A 15 -4.70 -8.96 1.74
C LEU A 15 -3.19 -8.73 1.65
N ILE A 16 -2.41 -9.08 2.68
CA ILE A 16 -0.95 -9.04 2.59
C ILE A 16 -0.46 -10.01 1.51
N ASP A 17 -0.98 -11.23 1.46
CA ASP A 17 -0.60 -12.22 0.44
C ASP A 17 -0.97 -11.75 -0.96
N PHE A 18 -2.15 -11.15 -1.12
CA PHE A 18 -2.58 -10.47 -2.36
C PHE A 18 -1.60 -9.36 -2.77
N VAL A 19 -1.26 -8.45 -1.85
CA VAL A 19 -0.30 -7.36 -2.12
C VAL A 19 1.09 -7.89 -2.45
N LEU A 20 1.48 -9.04 -1.90
CA LEU A 20 2.79 -9.66 -2.13
C LEU A 20 2.83 -10.58 -3.35
N ASP A 21 1.76 -10.68 -4.15
CA ASP A 21 1.76 -11.53 -5.34
C ASP A 21 2.90 -11.16 -6.29
N SER A 22 3.79 -12.14 -6.50
CA SER A 22 5.04 -12.01 -7.25
C SER A 22 4.83 -11.88 -8.75
N SER A 23 3.70 -12.35 -9.29
CA SER A 23 3.44 -12.36 -10.73
C SER A 23 3.48 -10.95 -11.35
N ALA A 24 3.07 -9.95 -10.58
CA ALA A 24 3.04 -8.56 -11.01
C ALA A 24 4.39 -7.83 -10.88
N HIS A 25 5.32 -8.31 -10.03
CA HIS A 25 6.50 -7.51 -9.68
C HIS A 25 7.46 -7.34 -10.85
N GLU A 26 7.64 -8.39 -11.65
CA GLU A 26 8.51 -8.33 -12.84
C GLU A 26 7.94 -7.38 -13.91
N LEU A 27 6.61 -7.36 -14.08
CA LEU A 27 5.94 -6.46 -15.02
C LEU A 27 6.14 -5.00 -14.62
N VAL A 28 6.01 -4.68 -13.33
CA VAL A 28 6.24 -3.31 -12.83
C VAL A 28 7.70 -2.91 -13.00
N TYR A 29 8.64 -3.77 -12.61
CA TYR A 29 10.07 -3.53 -12.80
C TYR A 29 10.40 -3.24 -14.27
N ASN A 30 9.94 -4.10 -15.19
CA ASN A 30 10.19 -3.91 -16.62
C ASN A 30 9.49 -2.65 -17.16
N GLY A 31 8.29 -2.33 -16.68
CA GLY A 31 7.55 -1.13 -17.07
C GLY A 31 8.28 0.17 -16.68
N ILE A 32 8.74 0.28 -15.43
CA ILE A 32 9.48 1.43 -14.92
C ILE A 32 10.77 1.65 -15.73
N PHE A 33 11.60 0.61 -15.87
CA PHE A 33 12.90 0.75 -16.54
C PHE A 33 12.80 0.86 -18.06
N ARG A 34 11.73 0.35 -18.69
CA ARG A 34 11.47 0.60 -20.12
C ARG A 34 11.11 2.06 -20.39
N LYS A 35 10.40 2.69 -19.46
CA LYS A 35 9.94 4.08 -19.56
C LYS A 35 10.99 5.09 -19.10
N ASN A 36 11.99 4.67 -18.32
CA ASN A 36 13.10 5.52 -17.90
C ASN A 36 14.33 5.34 -18.79
N LYS A 37 14.34 5.98 -19.96
CA LYS A 37 15.41 5.87 -20.96
C LYS A 37 16.68 6.58 -20.46
N GLY A 38 17.59 5.83 -19.84
CA GLY A 38 18.90 6.34 -19.38
C GLY A 38 19.22 6.02 -17.92
N ALA A 39 18.26 5.51 -17.15
CA ALA A 39 18.54 4.99 -15.82
C ALA A 39 19.43 3.74 -15.89
N VAL A 40 20.41 3.67 -14.99
CA VAL A 40 21.14 2.42 -14.74
C VAL A 40 20.14 1.43 -14.16
N LYS A 41 19.85 0.36 -14.91
CA LYS A 41 18.91 -0.67 -14.48
C LYS A 41 19.45 -1.31 -13.20
N SER A 42 18.74 -1.16 -12.08
CA SER A 42 19.02 -1.98 -10.91
C SER A 42 18.70 -3.44 -11.22
N ASP A 43 19.37 -4.38 -10.59
CA ASP A 43 18.93 -5.78 -10.68
C ASP A 43 17.53 -5.93 -10.03
N THR A 44 16.75 -6.90 -10.51
CA THR A 44 15.38 -7.13 -10.03
C THR A 44 15.35 -7.38 -8.52
N THR A 45 16.34 -8.08 -7.97
CA THR A 45 16.43 -8.36 -6.53
C THR A 45 16.51 -7.07 -5.71
N LYS A 46 17.38 -6.13 -6.10
CA LYS A 46 17.49 -4.81 -5.45
C LYS A 46 16.23 -3.99 -5.60
N PHE A 47 15.60 -4.02 -6.78
CA PHE A 47 14.31 -3.36 -6.95
C PHE A 47 13.26 -3.90 -5.97
N LEU A 48 13.17 -5.22 -5.81
CA LEU A 48 12.21 -5.85 -4.88
C LEU A 48 12.49 -5.50 -3.42
N GLN A 49 13.75 -5.29 -3.04
CA GLN A 49 14.10 -4.90 -1.67
C GLN A 49 13.47 -3.57 -1.26
N ASP A 50 13.28 -2.63 -2.20
CA ASP A 50 12.63 -1.33 -1.93
C ASP A 50 11.14 -1.33 -2.31
N PHE A 51 10.78 -2.03 -3.40
CA PHE A 51 9.40 -2.06 -3.90
C PHE A 51 8.44 -2.82 -2.98
N VAL A 52 8.84 -3.98 -2.45
CA VAL A 52 7.97 -4.78 -1.57
C VAL A 52 7.60 -4.02 -0.29
N PRO A 53 8.56 -3.43 0.46
CA PRO A 53 8.23 -2.60 1.61
C PRO A 53 7.33 -1.41 1.28
N ALA A 54 7.54 -0.75 0.14
CA ALA A 54 6.68 0.35 -0.32
C ALA A 54 5.22 -0.09 -0.51
N LYS A 55 4.99 -1.25 -1.14
CA LYS A 55 3.64 -1.82 -1.29
C LYS A 55 2.99 -2.15 0.06
N LEU A 56 3.75 -2.73 0.99
CA LEU A 56 3.25 -3.06 2.32
C LEU A 56 2.88 -1.79 3.12
N ALA A 57 3.67 -0.72 2.99
CA ALA A 57 3.37 0.57 3.61
C ALA A 57 2.08 1.19 3.05
N LEU A 58 1.90 1.15 1.72
CA LEU A 58 0.64 1.55 1.08
C LEU A 58 -0.55 0.71 1.57
N GLY A 59 -0.39 -0.61 1.68
CA GLY A 59 -1.42 -1.50 2.21
C GLY A 59 -1.87 -1.13 3.64
N CYS A 60 -0.98 -0.60 4.49
CA CYS A 60 -1.38 -0.09 5.81
C CYS A 60 -2.32 1.11 5.70
N MET A 61 -2.09 1.98 4.72
CA MET A 61 -2.92 3.17 4.49
C MET A 61 -4.26 2.81 3.87
N PHE A 62 -4.25 1.93 2.88
CA PHE A 62 -5.47 1.43 2.25
C PHE A 62 -6.34 0.71 3.27
N TRP A 63 -5.76 -0.16 4.10
CA TRP A 63 -6.48 -0.80 5.21
C TRP A 63 -7.15 0.21 6.15
N ASN A 64 -6.43 1.26 6.53
CA ASN A 64 -6.97 2.29 7.41
C ASN A 64 -8.13 3.06 6.74
N GLN A 65 -8.01 3.37 5.45
CA GLN A 65 -9.06 4.01 4.64
C GLN A 65 -10.30 3.11 4.50
N CYS A 66 -10.12 1.81 4.21
CA CYS A 66 -11.23 0.84 4.20
C CYS A 66 -11.90 0.76 5.57
N CYS A 67 -11.13 0.65 6.65
CA CYS A 67 -11.68 0.62 8.00
C CYS A 67 -12.51 1.87 8.30
N GLU A 68 -12.04 3.05 7.89
CA GLU A 68 -12.79 4.29 8.03
C GLU A 68 -14.09 4.30 7.22
N ALA A 69 -14.05 3.90 5.95
CA ALA A 69 -15.22 3.81 5.07
C ALA A 69 -16.31 2.88 5.62
N HIS A 70 -15.92 1.82 6.35
CA HIS A 70 -16.81 0.83 6.96
C HIS A 70 -17.15 1.12 8.43
N GLY A 71 -16.78 2.29 8.97
CA GLY A 71 -17.08 2.66 10.37
C GLY A 71 -16.32 1.84 11.43
N LEU A 72 -15.22 1.19 11.05
CA LEU A 72 -14.34 0.44 11.95
C LEU A 72 -13.36 1.40 12.65
N GLU A 73 -13.82 2.06 13.70
CA GLU A 73 -13.05 3.11 14.40
C GLU A 73 -12.03 2.59 15.42
N ALA A 74 -12.19 1.35 15.89
CA ALA A 74 -11.32 0.81 16.93
C ALA A 74 -9.85 0.77 16.46
N LYS A 75 -8.96 1.42 17.23
CA LYS A 75 -7.53 1.52 16.93
C LYS A 75 -6.88 0.15 16.73
N GLU A 76 -7.30 -0.85 17.51
CA GLU A 76 -6.79 -2.21 17.42
C GLU A 76 -7.16 -2.87 16.10
N ILE A 77 -8.28 -2.49 15.48
CA ILE A 77 -8.74 -2.97 14.16
C ILE A 77 -7.98 -2.24 13.05
N ARG A 78 -7.90 -0.90 13.13
CA ARG A 78 -7.17 -0.08 12.16
C ARG A 78 -5.68 -0.43 12.09
N ASN A 79 -5.10 -0.93 13.18
CA ASN A 79 -3.71 -1.38 13.22
C ASN A 79 -3.49 -2.86 12.84
N LEU A 80 -4.54 -3.65 12.54
CA LEU A 80 -4.38 -5.09 12.28
C LEU A 80 -3.43 -5.37 11.11
N TYR A 81 -3.59 -4.67 10.00
CA TYR A 81 -2.74 -4.88 8.83
C TYR A 81 -1.27 -4.62 9.15
N PHE A 82 -0.96 -3.49 9.79
CA PHE A 82 0.38 -3.16 10.26
C PHE A 82 0.94 -4.26 11.18
N LEU A 83 0.16 -4.73 12.14
CA LEU A 83 0.60 -5.78 13.07
C LEU A 83 0.89 -7.10 12.36
N GLU A 84 0.07 -7.50 11.38
CA GLU A 84 0.31 -8.71 10.59
C GLU A 84 1.52 -8.57 9.65
N VAL A 85 1.82 -7.36 9.15
CA VAL A 85 3.07 -7.07 8.44
C VAL A 85 4.27 -7.21 9.37
N MET A 86 4.22 -6.60 10.56
CA MET A 86 5.32 -6.64 11.52
C MET A 86 5.65 -8.06 11.98
N LYS A 87 4.65 -8.94 12.10
CA LYS A 87 4.87 -10.38 12.38
C LYS A 87 5.75 -11.07 11.34
N ARG A 88 5.72 -10.63 10.08
CA ARG A 88 6.59 -11.17 9.02
C ARG A 88 8.04 -10.70 9.17
N PHE A 89 8.30 -9.71 10.01
CA PHE A 89 9.62 -9.16 10.27
C PHE A 89 10.25 -9.63 11.59
N GLU A 90 9.67 -10.62 12.26
CA GLU A 90 10.13 -11.13 13.56
C GLU A 90 11.42 -11.97 13.51
N THR A 91 12.13 -11.98 12.38
CA THR A 91 13.41 -12.68 12.23
C THR A 91 14.59 -11.69 12.12
N PRO A 92 15.80 -12.04 12.59
CA PRO A 92 16.98 -11.18 12.40
C PRO A 92 17.29 -10.88 10.92
N GLN A 93 16.91 -11.79 10.01
CA GLN A 93 17.14 -11.64 8.57
C GLN A 93 16.22 -10.60 7.92
N SER A 94 15.14 -10.18 8.60
CA SER A 94 14.17 -9.21 8.08
C SER A 94 14.43 -7.76 8.50
N VAL A 95 15.51 -7.47 9.25
CA VAL A 95 15.81 -6.12 9.74
C VAL A 95 15.87 -5.10 8.60
N ASP A 96 16.61 -5.39 7.53
CA ASP A 96 16.76 -4.48 6.40
C ASP A 96 15.44 -4.19 5.68
N VAL A 97 14.53 -5.17 5.62
CA VAL A 97 13.21 -5.04 5.01
C VAL A 97 12.28 -4.24 5.93
N ALA A 98 12.35 -4.48 7.24
CA ALA A 98 11.60 -3.75 8.25
C ALA A 98 12.00 -2.27 8.32
N THR A 99 13.29 -1.97 8.16
CA THR A 99 13.79 -0.60 8.09
C THR A 99 13.21 0.12 6.88
N ARG A 100 13.29 -0.47 5.69
CA ARG A 100 12.72 0.13 4.47
C ARG A 100 11.21 0.32 4.55
N PHE A 101 10.50 -0.64 5.16
CA PHE A 101 9.07 -0.53 5.41
C PHE A 101 8.77 0.68 6.31
N SER A 102 9.56 0.87 7.37
CA SER A 102 9.42 1.99 8.29
C SER A 102 9.74 3.34 7.61
N GLU A 103 10.74 3.39 6.73
CA GLU A 103 11.04 4.57 5.91
C GLU A 103 9.86 4.94 4.99
N CYS A 104 9.22 3.94 4.37
CA CYS A 104 8.04 4.17 3.53
C CYS A 104 6.84 4.66 4.34
N LEU A 105 6.60 4.12 5.55
CA LEU A 105 5.57 4.64 6.45
C LEU A 105 5.86 6.08 6.88
N TYR A 106 7.13 6.42 7.14
CA TYR A 106 7.50 7.81 7.45
C TYR A 106 7.23 8.73 6.26
N ALA A 107 7.54 8.30 5.03
CA ALA A 107 7.27 9.07 3.82
C ALA A 107 5.78 9.43 3.68
N VAL A 108 4.86 8.51 3.99
CA VAL A 108 3.41 8.80 3.99
C VAL A 108 3.05 9.85 5.04
N ASN A 109 3.59 9.72 6.26
CA ASN A 109 3.18 10.56 7.38
C ASN A 109 3.87 11.94 7.40
N ALA A 110 4.93 12.13 6.62
CA ALA A 110 5.69 13.37 6.58
C ALA A 110 4.93 14.54 5.94
N ARG A 111 3.95 14.23 5.07
CA ARG A 111 3.13 15.21 4.33
C ARG A 111 1.68 14.74 4.29
N PRO A 112 0.92 14.87 5.39
CA PRO A 112 -0.45 14.35 5.50
C PRO A 112 -1.43 14.96 4.49
N GLU A 113 -1.11 16.11 3.91
CA GLU A 113 -1.85 16.77 2.84
C GLU A 113 -1.65 16.15 1.46
N GLU A 114 -0.59 15.34 1.26
CA GLU A 114 -0.32 14.64 0.01
C GLU A 114 -1.00 13.27 -0.05
N SER A 115 -1.27 12.80 -1.27
CA SER A 115 -1.72 11.41 -1.46
C SER A 115 -0.65 10.43 -0.97
N PRO A 116 -1.00 9.40 -0.15
CA PRO A 116 -0.05 8.37 0.27
C PRO A 116 0.66 7.69 -0.91
N VAL A 117 -0.07 7.51 -2.03
CA VAL A 117 0.49 6.95 -3.27
C VAL A 117 1.60 7.84 -3.82
N LEU A 118 1.39 9.16 -3.83
CA LEU A 118 2.39 10.13 -4.30
C LEU A 118 3.64 10.10 -3.42
N SER A 119 3.48 10.16 -2.11
CA SER A 119 4.61 10.25 -1.18
C SER A 119 5.45 8.96 -1.18
N VAL A 120 4.82 7.78 -1.21
CA VAL A 120 5.54 6.49 -1.29
C VAL A 120 6.21 6.30 -2.64
N THR A 121 5.52 6.63 -3.74
CA THR A 121 6.10 6.48 -5.08
C THR A 121 7.31 7.42 -5.25
N SER A 122 7.21 8.65 -4.76
CA SER A 122 8.32 9.61 -4.77
C SER A 122 9.51 9.12 -3.95
N HIS A 123 9.24 8.57 -2.76
CA HIS A 123 10.28 7.97 -1.92
C HIS A 123 10.97 6.80 -2.63
N LEU A 124 10.20 5.87 -3.21
CA LEU A 124 10.72 4.73 -3.96
C LEU A 124 11.61 5.19 -5.13
N PHE A 125 11.17 6.18 -5.89
CA PHE A 125 11.95 6.74 -6.99
C PHE A 125 13.29 7.31 -6.51
N GLY A 126 13.27 8.06 -5.41
CA GLY A 126 14.49 8.55 -4.76
C GLY A 126 15.45 7.42 -4.36
N LYS A 127 14.93 6.32 -3.78
CA LYS A 127 15.74 5.15 -3.39
C LYS A 127 16.33 4.42 -4.59
N LEU A 128 15.60 4.36 -5.69
CA LEU A 128 16.05 3.75 -6.94
C LEU A 128 16.95 4.66 -7.79
N GLY A 129 17.19 5.92 -7.36
CA GLY A 129 17.93 6.91 -8.14
C GLY A 129 17.20 7.36 -9.41
N LEU A 130 15.88 7.20 -9.45
CA LEU A 130 15.01 7.63 -10.54
C LEU A 130 14.45 9.02 -10.25
N LYS A 131 14.17 9.78 -11.30
CA LYS A 131 13.59 11.12 -11.19
C LYS A 131 12.07 11.07 -11.31
N CYS A 132 11.37 11.85 -10.49
CA CYS A 132 9.92 12.04 -10.62
C CYS A 132 9.55 13.00 -11.75
N ALA A 133 10.47 13.92 -12.11
CA ALA A 133 10.31 14.88 -13.20
C ALA A 133 11.61 14.99 -14.03
N GLU A 134 11.46 15.34 -15.31
CA GLU A 134 12.52 15.49 -16.31
C GLU A 134 12.49 16.91 -16.87
N GLY A 135 13.66 17.52 -17.12
CA GLY A 135 13.78 18.91 -17.59
C GLY A 135 14.38 19.86 -16.54
N GLU A 136 14.53 21.13 -16.91
CA GLU A 136 14.93 22.22 -16.01
C GLU A 136 13.70 22.75 -15.24
N GLU A 137 13.88 23.39 -14.08
CA GLU A 137 12.80 23.75 -13.13
C GLU A 137 11.60 24.48 -13.76
N THR A 138 11.80 25.25 -14.83
CA THR A 138 10.74 26.00 -15.52
C THR A 138 9.95 25.19 -16.55
N ASP A 139 10.50 24.07 -17.05
CA ASP A 139 9.91 23.22 -18.11
C ASP A 139 9.80 21.75 -17.67
N ALA A 140 9.81 21.49 -16.36
CA ALA A 140 9.84 20.15 -15.82
C ALA A 140 8.56 19.37 -16.18
N VAL A 141 8.71 18.29 -16.93
CA VAL A 141 7.64 17.35 -17.28
C VAL A 141 7.71 16.16 -16.34
N ILE A 142 6.56 15.67 -15.87
CA ILE A 142 6.52 14.48 -15.00
C ILE A 142 7.09 13.27 -15.78
N SER A 143 7.99 12.51 -15.15
CA SER A 143 8.61 11.34 -15.79
C SER A 143 7.54 10.30 -16.15
N GLU A 144 7.61 9.74 -17.37
CA GLU A 144 6.71 8.67 -17.80
C GLU A 144 6.80 7.43 -16.90
N ALA A 145 8.00 7.14 -16.39
CA ALA A 145 8.19 6.03 -15.45
C ALA A 145 7.49 6.29 -14.12
N PHE A 146 7.51 7.54 -13.66
CA PHE A 146 6.84 7.96 -12.44
C PHE A 146 5.31 7.90 -12.58
N LEU A 147 4.77 8.41 -13.69
CA LEU A 147 3.35 8.30 -14.02
C LEU A 147 2.90 6.85 -14.07
N PHE A 148 3.67 5.97 -14.72
CA PHE A 148 3.39 4.54 -14.75
C PHE A 148 3.37 3.91 -13.34
N ALA A 149 4.32 4.26 -12.47
CA ALA A 149 4.34 3.74 -11.11
C ALA A 149 3.16 4.26 -10.27
N MET A 150 2.74 5.51 -10.47
CA MET A 150 1.53 6.07 -9.87
C MET A 150 0.29 5.30 -10.32
N GLU A 151 0.11 5.06 -11.62
CA GLU A 151 -1.01 4.28 -12.17
C GLU A 151 -1.06 2.85 -11.60
N VAL A 152 0.09 2.19 -11.48
CA VAL A 152 0.19 0.86 -10.87
C VAL A 152 -0.24 0.89 -9.40
N ASN A 153 0.18 1.88 -8.63
CA ASN A 153 -0.15 1.97 -7.21
C ASN A 153 -1.62 2.38 -6.98
N GLU A 154 -2.21 3.21 -7.85
CA GLU A 154 -3.65 3.50 -7.83
C GLU A 154 -4.48 2.26 -8.23
N ALA A 155 -4.03 1.49 -9.23
CA ALA A 155 -4.67 0.22 -9.58
C ALA A 155 -4.58 -0.79 -8.42
N LEU A 156 -3.44 -0.85 -7.72
CA LEU A 156 -3.28 -1.67 -6.52
C LEU A 156 -4.24 -1.24 -5.41
N LYS A 157 -4.40 0.07 -5.18
CA LYS A 157 -5.36 0.60 -4.21
C LYS A 157 -6.78 0.11 -4.50
N ASN A 158 -7.25 0.31 -5.74
CA ASN A 158 -8.60 -0.10 -6.13
C ASN A 158 -8.80 -1.62 -5.97
N ALA A 159 -7.81 -2.41 -6.38
CA ALA A 159 -7.88 -3.86 -6.25
C ALA A 159 -7.85 -4.31 -4.78
N PHE A 160 -7.06 -3.63 -3.94
CA PHE A 160 -7.05 -3.87 -2.49
C PHE A 160 -8.39 -3.55 -1.84
N GLU A 161 -9.00 -2.41 -2.18
CA GLU A 161 -10.31 -2.00 -1.66
C GLU A 161 -11.40 -3.00 -2.06
N ASN A 162 -11.40 -3.45 -3.32
CA ASN A 162 -12.34 -4.47 -3.78
C ASN A 162 -12.17 -5.79 -3.02
N GLU A 163 -10.93 -6.28 -2.87
CA GLU A 163 -10.67 -7.52 -2.13
C GLU A 163 -11.02 -7.36 -0.64
N PHE A 164 -10.77 -6.18 -0.06
CA PHE A 164 -11.20 -5.88 1.31
C PHE A 164 -12.71 -6.00 1.42
N ASP A 165 -13.47 -5.38 0.52
CA ASP A 165 -14.93 -5.39 0.51
C ASP A 165 -15.48 -6.80 0.34
N GLU A 166 -14.95 -7.57 -0.62
CA GLU A 166 -15.33 -8.97 -0.82
C GLU A 166 -15.12 -9.79 0.46
N LEU A 167 -13.94 -9.67 1.08
CA LEU A 167 -13.63 -10.36 2.34
C LEU A 167 -14.48 -9.84 3.51
N PHE A 168 -14.81 -8.56 3.54
CA PHE A 168 -15.61 -7.96 4.60
C PHE A 168 -17.07 -8.43 4.51
N TYR A 169 -17.69 -8.33 3.33
CA TYR A 169 -19.08 -8.70 3.11
C TYR A 169 -19.32 -10.22 3.04
N ALA A 170 -18.34 -11.02 2.64
CA ALA A 170 -18.43 -12.49 2.71
C ALA A 170 -18.56 -13.01 4.16
N ASN A 171 -18.22 -12.18 5.15
CA ASN A 171 -18.37 -12.52 6.56
C ASN A 171 -19.70 -11.93 7.09
N GLU A 172 -20.75 -12.74 7.12
CA GLU A 172 -22.13 -12.40 7.58
C GLU A 172 -22.23 -11.74 8.97
N ASN A 173 -21.14 -11.73 9.76
CA ASN A 173 -21.11 -11.16 11.12
C ASN A 173 -20.70 -9.67 11.17
N PHE A 174 -20.40 -9.03 10.04
CA PHE A 174 -20.04 -7.60 9.99
C PHE A 174 -21.21 -6.67 9.63
N HIS A 175 -22.45 -7.19 9.56
CA HIS A 175 -23.62 -6.33 9.33
C HIS A 175 -23.65 -5.16 10.31
N VAL A 176 -23.41 -3.97 9.76
CA VAL A 176 -23.78 -2.71 10.39
C VAL A 176 -25.29 -2.81 10.61
N PRO A 177 -25.79 -2.66 11.86
CA PRO A 177 -27.22 -2.59 12.06
C PRO A 177 -27.74 -1.47 11.17
N GLU A 178 -28.71 -1.75 10.29
CA GLU A 178 -29.48 -0.69 9.66
C GLU A 178 -29.94 0.21 10.80
N THR A 179 -29.38 1.42 10.87
CA THR A 179 -29.93 2.44 11.74
C THR A 179 -31.39 2.54 11.37
N GLU A 180 -32.26 2.20 12.32
CA GLU A 180 -33.68 2.47 12.26
C GLU A 180 -33.83 3.89 11.70
N GLN A 181 -34.23 4.01 10.43
CA GLN A 181 -34.98 5.18 10.00
C GLN A 181 -36.26 5.12 10.82
N LYS A 182 -36.18 5.61 12.05
CA LYS A 182 -37.36 6.03 12.80
C LYS A 182 -37.96 7.15 12.00
N GLY A 183 -38.89 6.77 11.14
CA GLY A 183 -40.02 7.63 10.82
C GLY A 183 -40.56 8.17 12.13
N SER A 184 -40.60 9.48 12.24
CA SER A 184 -41.42 10.20 13.20
C SER A 184 -41.73 11.53 12.54
N LEU A 185 -42.89 11.51 11.86
CA LEU A 185 -43.87 12.56 11.64
C LEU A 185 -43.40 14.02 11.66
#